data_AF-T1KEW6-F1
#
_entry.id   AF-T1KEW6-F1
#
_cell.length_a   1.000
_cell.length_b   1.000
_cell.length_c   1.000
_cell.angle_alpha   90.00
_cell.angle_beta   90.00
_cell.angle_gamma   90.00
#
_symmetry.space_group_name_H-M   'P 1'
#
loop_
_entity.id
_entity.type
_entity.pdbx_description
1 polymer ?
#
loop_
_entity_poly.entity_id
_entity_poly.type
_entity_poly.pdbx_seq_one_letter_code
_entity_poly.pdbx_strand_id
1 'polypeptide(L)'
;MSMLMGKVIENVTKNVVRLAIPQLKFDTFLCSHFRESSQLFGLDSMDQCKVGDWVLLRKLPEKISTKIDFKIEQVLYQNGHIICPLTGKRSFQYFY
;
A
#
# COMPACT_ATOMS: atom_id res chain seq x y z
N MET A 1 -2.41 16.53 -6.35
CA MET A 1 -1.57 15.35 -6.04
C MET A 1 -2.35 14.43 -5.13
N SER A 2 -2.75 13.23 -5.59
CA SER A 2 -3.46 12.25 -4.73
C SER A 2 -2.51 11.11 -4.36
N MET A 3 -2.23 10.95 -3.07
CA MET A 3 -1.45 9.85 -2.51
C MET A 3 -2.37 8.89 -1.76
N LEU A 4 -2.05 7.60 -1.84
CA LEU A 4 -2.79 6.53 -1.14
C LEU A 4 -1.80 5.62 -0.43
N MET A 5 -2.21 5.03 0.68
CA MET A 5 -1.44 4.00 1.37
C MET A 5 -2.15 2.66 1.20
N GLY A 6 -1.40 1.62 0.90
CA GLY A 6 -1.94 0.28 0.69
C GLY A 6 -1.02 -0.82 1.17
N LYS A 7 -1.59 -2.01 1.33
CA LYS A 7 -0.85 -3.24 1.66
C LYS A 7 -0.74 -4.10 0.41
N VAL A 8 0.45 -4.65 0.16
CA VAL A 8 0.68 -5.59 -0.95
C VAL A 8 0.01 -6.93 -0.64
N ILE A 9 -0.88 -7.36 -1.54
CA ILE A 9 -1.59 -8.65 -1.42
C ILE A 9 -0.88 -9.73 -2.23
N GLU A 10 -0.55 -9.44 -3.48
CA GLU A 10 0.06 -10.39 -4.42
C GLU A 10 0.89 -9.65 -5.46
N ASN A 11 1.94 -10.31 -5.95
CA ASN A 11 2.69 -9.87 -7.13
C ASN A 11 2.07 -10.58 -8.33
N VAL A 12 1.44 -9.81 -9.22
CA VAL A 12 0.62 -10.35 -10.32
C VAL A 12 1.49 -10.66 -11.53
N THR A 13 2.39 -9.75 -11.86
CA THR A 13 3.29 -9.84 -13.02
C THR A 13 4.58 -9.09 -12.69
N LYS A 14 5.63 -9.28 -13.49
CA LYS A 14 6.85 -8.46 -13.37
C LYS A 14 6.46 -6.99 -13.41
N ASN A 15 6.84 -6.24 -12.37
CA ASN A 15 6.57 -4.82 -12.18
C ASN A 15 5.11 -4.43 -11.85
N VAL A 16 4.21 -5.38 -11.60
CA VAL A 16 2.81 -5.08 -11.25
C VAL A 16 2.38 -5.84 -10.01
N VAL A 17 1.91 -5.09 -9.02
CA VAL A 17 1.42 -5.63 -7.74
C VAL A 17 -0.04 -5.29 -7.51
N ARG A 18 -0.77 -6.19 -6.85
CA ARG A 18 -2.13 -5.95 -6.37
C ARG A 18 -2.09 -5.46 -4.93
N LEU A 19 -2.78 -4.37 -4.67
CA LEU A 19 -2.75 -3.65 -3.41
C LEU A 19 -4.15 -3.59 -2.81
N ALA A 20 -4.24 -3.79 -1.50
CA ALA A 20 -5.42 -3.53 -0.69
C ALA A 20 -5.30 -2.12 -0.10
N ILE A 21 -6.24 -1.24 -0.43
CA ILE A 21 -6.33 0.11 0.13
C ILE A 21 -7.46 0.11 1.15
N PRO A 22 -7.14 0.11 2.44
CA PRO A 22 -8.14 0.19 3.48
C PRO A 22 -8.66 1.62 3.59
N GLN A 23 -9.98 1.78 3.49
CA GLN A 23 -10.68 3.04 3.73
C GLN A 23 -11.73 2.81 4.81
N LEU A 24 -12.03 3.87 5.57
CA LEU A 24 -13.09 3.86 6.56
C LEU A 24 -14.35 4.40 5.89
N LYS A 25 -15.34 3.54 5.70
CA LYS A 25 -16.65 3.92 5.17
C LYS A 25 -17.62 4.09 6.31
N PHE A 26 -18.32 5.22 6.31
CA PHE A 26 -19.35 5.51 7.29
C PHE A 26 -20.64 4.77 6.93
N ASP A 27 -21.16 4.00 7.88
CA ASP A 27 -22.49 3.41 7.82
C ASP A 27 -23.48 4.34 8.52
N THR A 28 -24.47 4.84 7.77
CA THR A 28 -25.48 5.78 8.25
C THR A 28 -26.50 5.13 9.18
N PHE A 29 -26.70 3.81 9.11
CA PHE A 29 -27.65 3.11 9.98
C PHE A 29 -27.06 2.87 11.36
N LEU A 30 -25.80 2.43 11.42
CA LEU A 30 -25.08 2.16 12.66
C LEU A 30 -24.35 3.39 13.22
N CYS A 31 -24.28 4.48 12.45
CA CYS A 31 -23.51 5.68 12.77
C CYS A 31 -22.04 5.38 13.14
N SER A 32 -21.43 4.41 12.44
CA SER A 32 -20.08 3.94 12.73
C SER A 32 -19.25 3.78 11.46
N HIS A 33 -17.93 3.84 11.59
CA HIS A 33 -16.99 3.66 10.47
C HIS A 33 -16.50 2.21 10.43
N PHE A 34 -16.67 1.58 9.27
CA PHE A 34 -16.17 0.23 9.03
C PHE A 34 -15.05 0.27 8.00
N ARG A 35 -14.08 -0.62 8.19
CA ARG A 35 -12.96 -0.77 7.26
C ARG A 35 -13.44 -1.54 6.02
N GLU A 36 -13.46 -0.87 4.89
CA GLU A 36 -13.65 -1.48 3.58
C GLU A 36 -12.31 -1.43 2.81
N SER A 37 -11.95 -2.52 2.13
CA SER A 37 -10.67 -2.60 1.42
C SER A 37 -10.91 -2.69 -0.08
N SER A 38 -10.59 -1.63 -0.81
CA SER A 38 -10.62 -1.64 -2.27
C SER A 38 -9.32 -2.22 -2.83
N GLN A 39 -9.42 -2.96 -3.94
CA GLN A 39 -8.24 -3.51 -4.62
C GLN A 39 -7.83 -2.62 -5.78
N LEU A 40 -6.55 -2.25 -5.85
CA LEU A 40 -5.97 -1.50 -6.97
C LEU A 40 -4.68 -2.17 -7.45
N PHE A 41 -4.29 -1.85 -8.69
CA PHE A 41 -3.00 -2.26 -9.25
C PHE A 41 -2.02 -1.10 -9.20
N GLY A 42 -0.82 -1.39 -8.70
CA GLY A 42 0.30 -0.46 -8.66
C GLY A 42 1.44 -0.94 -9.54
N LEU A 43 2.07 0.00 -10.25
CA LEU A 43 3.33 -0.24 -10.94
C LEU A 43 4.48 -0.20 -9.93
N ASP A 44 5.23 -1.29 -9.83
CA ASP A 44 6.51 -1.37 -9.13
C ASP A 44 7.64 -1.35 -10.16
N SER A 45 8.29 -0.21 -10.37
CA SER A 45 9.34 -0.10 -11.38
C SER A 45 10.63 -0.85 -11.03
N MET A 46 10.84 -1.19 -9.75
CA MET A 46 12.09 -1.83 -9.29
C MET A 46 11.88 -3.25 -8.75
N ASP A 47 10.64 -3.75 -8.77
CA ASP A 47 10.25 -5.08 -8.28
C ASP A 47 10.77 -5.37 -6.85
N GLN A 48 10.74 -4.34 -5.99
CA GLN A 48 11.27 -4.40 -4.63
C GLN A 48 10.22 -4.81 -3.61
N CYS A 49 8.93 -4.70 -3.96
CA CYS A 49 7.83 -4.95 -3.03
C CYS A 49 7.61 -6.44 -2.79
N LYS A 50 7.47 -6.81 -1.51
CA LYS A 50 7.11 -8.16 -1.09
C LYS A 50 5.65 -8.22 -0.64
N VAL A 51 5.10 -9.42 -0.65
CA VAL A 51 3.75 -9.68 -0.13
C VAL A 51 3.70 -9.33 1.35
N GLY A 52 2.71 -8.51 1.71
CA GLY A 52 2.48 -8.04 3.07
C GLY A 52 3.12 -6.69 3.40
N ASP A 53 3.96 -6.14 2.52
CA ASP A 53 4.56 -4.82 2.71
C ASP A 53 3.49 -3.72 2.68
N TRP A 54 3.74 -2.64 3.41
CA TRP A 54 2.97 -1.40 3.31
C TRP A 54 3.69 -0.40 2.43
N VAL A 55 2.98 0.12 1.44
CA VAL A 55 3.54 0.97 0.40
C VAL A 55 2.75 2.27 0.26
N LEU A 56 3.47 3.32 -0.14
CA LEU A 56 2.89 4.59 -0.56
C LEU A 56 2.73 4.62 -2.08
N LEU A 57 1.53 4.99 -2.52
CA LEU A 57 1.13 5.07 -3.91
C LEU A 57 0.96 6.51 -4.33
N ARG A 58 1.45 6.81 -5.53
CA ARG A 58 1.24 8.08 -6.21
C ARG A 58 0.46 7.85 -7.49
N LYS A 59 -0.59 8.62 -7.70
CA LYS A 59 -1.33 8.60 -8.96
C LYS A 59 -0.43 9.15 -10.09
N LEU A 60 -0.36 8.43 -11.20
CA LEU A 60 0.38 8.86 -12.39
C LEU A 60 -0.37 9.98 -13.10
N PRO A 61 0.34 10.95 -13.73
CA PRO A 61 -0.29 11.99 -14.53
C PRO A 61 -0.94 11.41 -15.80
N GLU A 62 -0.34 10.37 -16.37
CA GLU A 62 -0.83 9.65 -17.54
C GLU A 62 -1.11 8.19 -17.17
N LYS A 63 -2.24 7.66 -17.65
CA LYS A 63 -2.61 6.26 -17.44
C LYS A 63 -1.79 5.37 -18.35
N ILE A 64 -1.04 4.43 -17.77
CA ILE A 64 -0.22 3.49 -18.54
C ILE A 64 -1.10 2.41 -19.17
N SER A 65 -2.14 1.98 -18.46
CA SER A 65 -3.09 0.96 -18.92
C SER A 65 -4.44 1.17 -18.25
N THR A 66 -5.51 0.54 -18.77
CA THR A 66 -6.89 0.64 -18.26
C THR A 66 -6.99 0.33 -16.76
N LYS A 67 -6.13 -0.55 -16.23
CA LYS A 67 -6.14 -0.99 -14.82
C LYS A 67 -5.04 -0.34 -13.95
N ILE A 68 -4.06 0.35 -14.55
CA ILE A 68 -2.84 0.80 -13.85
C ILE A 68 -2.79 2.33 -13.87
N ASP A 69 -3.26 2.91 -12.77
CA ASP A 69 -3.30 4.37 -12.56
C ASP A 69 -2.27 4.84 -11.52
N PHE A 70 -1.69 3.92 -10.74
CA PHE A 70 -0.83 4.24 -9.59
C PHE A 70 0.57 3.67 -9.77
N LYS A 71 1.55 4.43 -9.31
CA LYS A 71 2.95 4.02 -9.18
C LYS A 71 3.31 3.93 -7.69
N ILE A 72 4.09 2.92 -7.33
CA ILE A 72 4.66 2.82 -6.00
C ILE A 72 5.78 3.85 -5.89
N GLU A 73 5.67 4.73 -4.89
CA GLU A 73 6.65 5.76 -4.61
C GLU A 73 7.70 5.27 -3.62
N GLN A 74 7.27 4.64 -2.53
CA GLN A 74 8.15 4.13 -1.48
C GLN A 74 7.50 2.97 -0.72
N VAL A 75 8.34 2.06 -0.23
CA VAL A 75 7.94 1.03 0.75
C VAL A 75 8.10 1.63 2.14
N LEU A 76 6.99 1.78 2.86
CA LEU A 76 6.97 2.38 4.20
C LEU A 76 7.37 1.36 5.26
N TYR A 77 6.74 0.19 5.22
CA TYR A 77 7.00 -0.89 6.16
C TYR A 77 7.18 -2.19 5.42
N GLN A 78 8.41 -2.71 5.44
CA GLN A 78 8.71 -4.04 4.94
C GLN A 78 8.21 -5.09 5.93
N ASN A 79 7.57 -6.13 5.40
CA ASN A 79 7.07 -7.25 6.17
C ASN A 79 8.25 -7.98 6.85
N GLY A 80 8.20 -8.09 8.17
CA GLY A 80 9.26 -8.70 9.00
C GLY A 80 10.48 -7.83 9.30
N HIS A 81 10.76 -6.79 8.50
CA HIS A 81 11.91 -5.88 8.69
C HIS A 81 11.45 -4.44 8.88
N ILE A 82 10.60 -4.23 9.89
CA ILE A 82 10.07 -2.90 10.23
C ILE A 82 11.17 -2.09 10.92
N ILE A 83 11.40 -0.87 10.41
CA ILE A 83 12.25 0.13 11.03
C ILE A 83 11.33 1.16 11.69
N CYS A 84 11.54 1.42 12.98
CA CYS A 84 10.76 2.42 13.68
C CYS A 84 11.07 3.81 13.11
N PRO A 85 10.07 4.56 12.62
CA PRO A 85 10.30 5.85 11.97
C PRO A 85 10.83 6.92 12.94
N LEU A 86 10.62 6.74 14.26
CA LEU A 86 11.05 7.69 15.28
C LEU A 86 12.52 7.47 15.70
N THR A 87 12.96 6.21 15.81
CA THR A 87 14.28 5.88 16.37
C THR A 87 15.28 5.37 15.33
N GLY A 88 14.81 4.99 14.14
CA GLY A 88 15.65 4.38 13.09
C GLY A 88 16.15 2.96 13.44
N LYS A 89 15.74 2.40 14.58
CA LYS A 89 16.09 1.04 14.99
C LYS A 89 15.12 0.04 14.37
N ARG A 90 15.60 -1.17 14.10
CA ARG A 90 14.72 -2.29 13.76
C ARG A 90 13.83 -2.57 14.95
N SER A 91 12.56 -2.87 14.68
CA SER A 91 11.59 -3.19 15.72
C SER A 91 10.82 -4.43 15.32
N PHE A 92 10.71 -5.38 16.23
CA PHE A 92 9.80 -6.50 16.11
C PHE A 92 8.57 -6.22 16.96
N GLN A 93 7.53 -5.71 16.30
CA GLN A 93 6.27 -5.35 16.96
C GLN A 93 6.46 -4.32 18.08
N TYR A 94 6.41 -4.73 19.35
CA TYR A 94 6.59 -3.84 20.51
C TYR A 94 8.04 -3.83 21.05
N PHE A 95 8.93 -4.62 20.47
CA PHE A 95 10.33 -4.76 20.91
C PHE A 95 11.29 -4.09 19.92
N TYR A 96 12.44 -3.62 20.43
CA TYR A 96 13.55 -3.03 19.66
C TYR A 96 14.77 -3.95 19.65
#